data_AF-A0AA49GS32-F1
#
_entry.id   AF-A0AA49GS32-F1
#
_cell.length_a   1.000
_cell.length_b   1.000
_cell.length_c   1.000
_cell.angle_alpha   90.00
_cell.angle_beta   90.00
_cell.angle_gamma   90.00
#
_symmetry.space_group_name_H-M   'P 1'
#
loop_
_entity.id
_entity.type
_entity.pdbx_description
1 polymer ?
#
loop_
_entity_poly.entity_id
_entity_poly.type
_entity_poly.pdbx_seq_one_letter_code
_entity_poly.pdbx_strand_id
1 'polypeptide(L)'
;MMKKIIVYVFLLSIASMFISGILGYYTAMKVSLLTTLFTGFTGFYLICRHSYRVTSQATKRLKNEGMKAYSSINLFYQLEKLRIYQGAEQFSATGKKSKILLRLIKNRFANHSLTHVRFRQEVNAYVRQITQNLEQVVFNKESLSQINPKIWQGQIRQLQLAGVSQHHTTLQELQQQLNSYETLTTQCQQLLSENNQLLAEMDKAILAMNQKSYQLRMNSQQHLLIGEDAFINKYLFQ
;
A
#
# COMPACT_ATOMS: atom_id res chain seq x y z
N MET A 1 12.48 21.23 -15.47
CA MET A 1 12.29 22.40 -14.58
C MET A 1 13.12 22.33 -13.29
N MET A 2 13.22 21.20 -12.58
CA MET A 2 13.99 21.07 -11.32
C MET A 2 15.48 21.45 -11.41
N LYS A 3 16.17 21.07 -12.49
CA LYS A 3 17.61 21.37 -12.65
C LYS A 3 17.92 22.87 -12.64
N LYS A 4 17.00 23.72 -13.12
CA LYS A 4 17.20 25.17 -13.18
C LYS A 4 17.15 25.81 -11.78
N ILE A 5 16.24 25.35 -10.91
CA ILE A 5 16.06 25.92 -9.56
C ILE A 5 17.25 25.62 -8.66
N ILE A 6 17.81 24.41 -8.73
CA ILE A 6 19.00 24.03 -7.96
C ILE A 6 20.20 24.89 -8.37
N VAL A 7 20.36 25.13 -9.67
CA VAL A 7 21.43 26.00 -10.20
C VAL A 7 21.25 27.44 -9.74
N TYR A 8 20.02 27.97 -9.70
CA TYR A 8 19.76 29.30 -9.17
C TYR A 8 20.08 29.44 -7.69
N VAL A 9 19.72 28.47 -6.84
CA VAL A 9 20.03 28.50 -5.40
C VAL A 9 21.55 28.43 -5.17
N PHE A 10 22.26 27.62 -5.96
CA PHE A 10 23.71 27.51 -5.89
C PHE A 10 24.43 28.79 -6.34
N LEU A 11 23.98 29.40 -7.44
CA LEU A 11 24.51 30.70 -7.89
C LEU A 11 24.25 31.81 -6.87
N LEU A 12 23.09 31.79 -6.20
CA LEU A 12 22.75 32.76 -5.16
C LEU A 12 23.65 32.62 -3.92
N SER A 13 24.03 31.39 -3.53
CA SER A 13 24.96 31.18 -2.42
C SER A 13 26.40 31.62 -2.74
N ILE A 14 26.83 31.46 -4.00
CA ILE A 14 28.15 31.95 -4.43
C ILE A 14 28.17 33.49 -4.42
N ALA A 15 27.10 34.12 -4.92
CA ALA A 15 26.98 35.57 -4.90
C ALA A 15 26.95 36.14 -3.46
N SER A 16 26.29 35.46 -2.51
CA SER A 16 26.24 35.93 -1.11
C SER A 16 27.59 35.82 -0.40
N MET A 17 28.42 34.81 -0.72
CA MET A 17 29.80 34.72 -0.24
C MET A 17 30.67 35.88 -0.76
N PHE A 18 30.53 36.25 -2.03
CA PHE A 18 31.27 37.37 -2.62
C PHE A 18 30.87 38.71 -1.99
N ILE A 19 29.57 38.96 -1.83
CA ILE A 19 29.06 40.19 -1.20
C ILE A 19 29.51 40.28 0.27
N SER A 20 29.58 39.15 0.97
CA SER A 20 30.10 39.06 2.34
C SER A 20 31.59 39.37 2.45
N GLY A 21 32.39 39.02 1.44
CA GLY A 21 33.81 39.38 1.38
C GLY A 21 34.06 40.87 1.17
N ILE A 22 33.13 41.58 0.52
CA ILE A 22 33.26 43.00 0.16
C ILE A 22 32.71 43.93 1.26
N LEU A 23 31.60 43.57 1.91
CA LEU A 23 30.89 44.45 2.85
C LEU A 23 31.29 44.33 4.34
N GLY A 24 32.30 43.53 4.67
CA GLY A 24 32.76 43.37 6.06
C GLY A 24 31.85 42.49 6.93
N TYR A 25 32.45 42.00 8.02
CA TYR A 25 31.97 40.84 8.81
C TYR A 25 30.54 40.99 9.38
N TYR A 26 30.13 42.21 9.74
CA TYR A 26 28.83 42.46 10.39
C TYR A 26 27.65 42.40 9.42
N THR A 27 27.86 42.87 8.20
CA THR A 27 26.89 42.85 7.10
C THR A 27 26.80 41.45 6.49
N ALA A 28 27.94 40.76 6.38
CA ALA A 28 28.04 39.37 5.97
C ALA A 28 27.24 38.41 6.86
N MET A 29 27.28 38.59 8.18
CA MET A 29 26.59 37.70 9.12
C MET A 29 25.05 37.80 8.98
N LYS A 30 24.51 39.02 8.77
CA LYS A 30 23.07 39.22 8.53
C LYS A 30 22.61 38.64 7.19
N VAL A 31 23.40 38.84 6.13
CA VAL A 31 23.11 38.28 4.79
C VAL A 31 23.17 36.75 4.83
N SER A 32 24.20 36.19 5.47
CA SER A 32 24.37 34.74 5.68
C SER A 32 23.15 34.15 6.40
N LEU A 33 22.74 34.73 7.52
CA LEU A 33 21.59 34.26 8.30
C LEU A 33 20.28 34.32 7.51
N LEU A 34 20.09 35.38 6.70
CA LEU A 34 18.95 35.51 5.80
C LEU A 34 18.97 34.42 4.71
N THR A 35 20.12 34.16 4.08
CA THR A 35 20.25 33.08 3.10
C THR A 35 20.00 31.70 3.71
N THR A 36 20.45 31.43 4.94
CA THR A 36 20.21 30.15 5.62
C THR A 36 18.75 29.96 5.97
N LEU A 37 18.06 31.03 6.39
CA LEU A 37 16.62 31.00 6.61
C LEU A 37 15.86 30.77 5.31
N PHE A 38 16.22 31.44 4.21
CA PHE A 38 15.58 31.23 2.90
C PHE A 38 15.86 29.85 2.31
N THR A 39 17.07 29.31 2.44
CA THR A 39 17.40 27.94 1.99
C THR A 39 16.71 26.89 2.86
N GLY A 40 16.65 27.10 4.18
CA GLY A 40 15.87 26.25 5.08
C GLY A 40 14.38 26.26 4.76
N PHE A 41 13.80 27.43 4.51
CA PHE A 41 12.38 27.58 4.19
C PHE A 41 12.04 27.00 2.80
N THR A 42 12.90 27.20 1.80
CA THR A 42 12.71 26.61 0.46
C THR A 42 12.90 25.09 0.49
N GLY A 43 13.86 24.57 1.25
CA GLY A 43 14.02 23.13 1.48
C GLY A 43 12.79 22.51 2.15
N PHE A 44 12.31 23.12 3.25
CA PHE A 44 11.11 22.68 3.95
C PHE A 44 9.87 22.75 3.05
N TYR A 45 9.69 23.87 2.31
CA TYR A 45 8.59 24.04 1.36
C TYR A 45 8.63 22.98 0.25
N LEU A 46 9.81 22.63 -0.28
CA LEU A 46 9.95 21.59 -1.29
C LEU A 46 9.61 20.20 -0.73
N ILE A 47 10.03 19.89 0.49
CA ILE A 47 9.67 18.64 1.18
C ILE A 47 8.16 18.57 1.39
N CYS A 48 7.55 19.63 1.95
CA CYS A 48 6.10 19.71 2.14
C CYS A 48 5.35 19.59 0.81
N ARG A 49 5.81 20.27 -0.25
CA ARG A 49 5.18 20.21 -1.57
C ARG A 49 5.33 18.83 -2.22
N HIS A 50 6.46 18.16 -2.04
CA HIS A 50 6.67 16.82 -2.57
C HIS A 50 5.79 15.80 -1.84
N SER A 51 5.78 15.85 -0.51
CA SER A 51 4.89 15.05 0.34
C SER A 51 3.42 15.31 0.01
N TYR A 52 3.03 16.57 -0.22
CA TYR A 52 1.66 16.92 -0.65
C TYR A 52 1.32 16.38 -2.05
N ARG A 53 2.24 16.41 -3.01
CA ARG A 53 2.00 15.86 -4.35
C ARG A 53 1.85 14.34 -4.34
N VAL A 54 2.70 13.64 -3.60
CA VAL A 54 2.63 12.18 -3.45
C VAL A 54 1.35 11.78 -2.71
N THR A 55 1.01 12.53 -1.65
CA THR A 55 -0.26 12.34 -0.93
C THR A 55 -1.49 12.61 -1.81
N SER A 56 -1.45 13.67 -2.61
CA SER A 56 -2.54 14.05 -3.53
C SER A 56 -2.73 13.08 -4.69
N GLN A 57 -1.65 12.52 -5.25
CA GLN A 57 -1.74 11.58 -6.38
C GLN A 57 -2.28 10.22 -5.94
N ALA A 58 -1.81 9.65 -4.83
CA ALA A 58 -2.33 8.37 -4.38
C ALA A 58 -3.75 8.49 -3.79
N THR A 59 -4.10 9.60 -3.13
CA THR A 59 -5.51 9.87 -2.76
C THR A 59 -6.43 9.99 -3.98
N LYS A 60 -6.00 10.70 -5.05
CA LYS A 60 -6.77 10.75 -6.30
C LYS A 60 -6.92 9.38 -6.93
N ARG A 61 -5.86 8.57 -6.94
CA ARG A 61 -5.88 7.20 -7.46
C ARG A 61 -6.84 6.31 -6.67
N LEU A 62 -6.74 6.28 -5.34
CA LEU A 62 -7.62 5.47 -4.48
C LEU A 62 -9.08 5.91 -4.54
N LYS A 63 -9.33 7.23 -4.59
CA LYS A 63 -10.68 7.79 -4.79
C LYS A 63 -11.25 7.37 -6.15
N ASN A 64 -10.43 7.37 -7.20
CA ASN A 64 -10.82 6.88 -8.52
C ASN A 64 -11.05 5.36 -8.53
N GLU A 65 -10.36 4.61 -7.68
CA GLU A 65 -10.53 3.17 -7.48
C GLU A 65 -11.73 2.84 -6.56
N GLY A 66 -12.45 3.85 -6.04
CA GLY A 66 -13.68 3.65 -5.26
C GLY A 66 -13.47 3.50 -3.75
N MET A 67 -12.22 3.64 -3.28
CA MET A 67 -11.89 3.60 -1.86
C MET A 67 -12.03 5.00 -1.27
N LYS A 68 -13.09 5.21 -0.48
CA LYS A 68 -13.48 6.53 0.05
C LYS A 68 -13.09 6.76 1.52
N ALA A 69 -12.63 5.74 2.25
CA ALA A 69 -12.37 5.85 3.67
C ALA A 69 -10.95 6.35 3.97
N TYR A 70 -10.79 7.26 4.93
CA TYR A 70 -9.47 7.75 5.38
C TYR A 70 -8.56 6.59 5.83
N SER A 71 -9.12 5.55 6.44
CA SER A 71 -8.42 4.32 6.81
C SER A 71 -7.79 3.60 5.60
N SER A 72 -8.49 3.54 4.47
CA SER A 72 -7.98 2.91 3.25
C SER A 72 -6.77 3.65 2.66
N ILE A 73 -6.76 4.98 2.75
CA ILE A 73 -5.63 5.80 2.30
C ILE A 73 -4.43 5.61 3.21
N ASN A 74 -4.65 5.57 4.53
CA ASN A 74 -3.58 5.35 5.50
C ASN A 74 -2.89 3.99 5.30
N LEU A 75 -3.67 2.93 5.09
CA LEU A 75 -3.13 1.58 4.88
C LEU A 75 -2.23 1.51 3.63
N PHE A 76 -2.65 2.12 2.52
CA PHE A 76 -1.82 2.16 1.31
C PHE A 76 -0.47 2.84 1.56
N TYR A 77 -0.45 3.97 2.27
CA TYR A 77 0.80 4.65 2.62
C TYR A 77 1.68 3.85 3.59
N GLN A 78 1.08 3.16 4.55
CA GLN A 78 1.82 2.28 5.45
C GLN A 78 2.51 1.15 4.68
N LEU A 79 1.81 0.53 3.73
CA LEU A 79 2.37 -0.50 2.86
C LEU A 79 3.56 0.02 2.02
N GLU A 80 3.43 1.20 1.42
CA GLU A 80 4.54 1.82 0.65
C GLU A 80 5.74 2.18 1.56
N LYS A 81 5.48 2.78 2.73
CA LYS A 81 6.51 3.18 3.70
C LYS A 81 7.32 1.97 4.17
N LEU A 82 6.65 0.84 4.42
CA LEU A 82 7.27 -0.41 4.86
C LEU A 82 7.85 -1.24 3.69
N ARG A 83 7.82 -0.71 2.46
CA ARG A 83 8.30 -1.37 1.24
C ARG A 83 7.60 -2.70 0.93
N ILE A 84 6.33 -2.82 1.31
CA ILE A 84 5.48 -3.99 1.03
C ILE A 84 4.76 -3.73 -0.31
N TYR A 85 5.53 -3.67 -1.40
CA TYR A 85 5.00 -3.27 -2.71
C TYR A 85 3.90 -4.19 -3.23
N GLN A 86 4.05 -5.51 -3.03
CA GLN A 86 3.02 -6.49 -3.39
C GLN A 86 1.70 -6.21 -2.66
N GLY A 87 1.76 -5.87 -1.37
CA GLY A 87 0.56 -5.54 -0.59
C GLY A 87 -0.12 -4.25 -1.09
N ALA A 88 0.66 -3.23 -1.45
CA ALA A 88 0.14 -2.00 -2.03
C ALA A 88 -0.53 -2.23 -3.39
N GLU A 89 0.03 -3.10 -4.23
CA GLU A 89 -0.56 -3.51 -5.50
C GLU A 89 -1.87 -4.29 -5.30
N GLN A 90 -1.88 -5.26 -4.37
CA GLN A 90 -3.09 -6.00 -4.00
C GLN A 90 -4.19 -5.05 -3.52
N PHE A 91 -3.86 -4.07 -2.67
CA PHE A 91 -4.80 -3.08 -2.19
C PHE A 91 -5.42 -2.25 -3.32
N SER A 92 -4.59 -1.73 -4.24
CA SER A 92 -5.07 -1.00 -5.42
C SER A 92 -5.92 -1.88 -6.34
N ALA A 93 -5.54 -3.15 -6.53
CA ALA A 93 -6.30 -4.10 -7.32
C ALA A 93 -7.69 -4.38 -6.71
N THR A 94 -7.78 -4.55 -5.39
CA THR A 94 -9.04 -4.74 -4.66
C THR A 94 -10.00 -3.57 -4.89
N GLY A 95 -9.52 -2.33 -4.82
CA GLY A 95 -10.31 -1.14 -5.12
C GLY A 95 -10.87 -1.18 -6.55
N LYS A 96 -9.99 -1.39 -7.55
CA LYS A 96 -10.41 -1.46 -8.96
C LYS A 96 -11.44 -2.56 -9.20
N LYS A 97 -11.19 -3.79 -8.74
CA LYS A 97 -12.04 -4.96 -8.97
C LYS A 97 -13.40 -4.79 -8.29
N SER A 98 -13.43 -4.32 -7.04
CA SER A 98 -14.69 -4.07 -6.32
C SER A 98 -15.54 -3.02 -7.02
N LYS A 99 -14.93 -1.93 -7.52
CA LYS A 99 -15.64 -0.92 -8.30
C LYS A 99 -16.21 -1.48 -9.61
N ILE A 100 -15.47 -2.33 -10.31
CA ILE A 100 -15.92 -3.00 -11.53
C ILE A 100 -17.12 -3.91 -11.21
N LEU A 101 -16.99 -4.78 -10.21
CA LEU A 101 -18.06 -5.69 -9.78
C LEU A 101 -19.32 -4.91 -9.41
N LEU A 102 -19.23 -3.92 -8.52
CA LEU A 102 -20.39 -3.11 -8.11
C LEU A 102 -21.05 -2.40 -9.29
N ARG A 103 -20.27 -1.94 -10.28
CA ARG A 103 -20.82 -1.35 -11.51
C ARG A 103 -21.55 -2.39 -12.37
N LEU A 104 -20.95 -3.57 -12.55
CA LEU A 104 -21.56 -4.66 -13.33
C LEU A 104 -22.87 -5.12 -12.69
N ILE A 105 -22.90 -5.23 -11.36
CA ILE A 105 -24.08 -5.57 -10.57
C ILE A 105 -25.15 -4.49 -10.75
N LYS A 106 -24.80 -3.21 -10.52
CA LYS A 106 -25.70 -2.06 -10.69
C LYS A 106 -26.39 -2.06 -12.05
N ASN A 107 -25.62 -2.28 -13.11
CA ASN A 107 -26.11 -2.22 -14.48
C ASN A 107 -26.99 -3.42 -14.87
N ARG A 108 -26.73 -4.62 -14.32
CA ARG A 108 -27.49 -5.83 -14.67
C ARG A 108 -28.77 -5.99 -13.89
N PHE A 109 -28.68 -5.78 -12.59
CA PHE A 109 -29.75 -6.15 -11.68
C PHE A 109 -30.57 -4.93 -11.30
N ALA A 110 -30.60 -3.86 -12.11
CA ALA A 110 -31.16 -2.55 -11.74
C ALA A 110 -32.53 -2.61 -11.03
N ASN A 111 -33.35 -3.63 -11.33
CA ASN A 111 -34.68 -3.84 -10.75
C ASN A 111 -34.75 -4.85 -9.59
N HIS A 112 -33.64 -5.52 -9.24
CA HIS A 112 -33.56 -6.59 -8.23
C HIS A 112 -32.83 -6.13 -6.96
N SER A 113 -33.55 -5.42 -6.09
CA SER A 113 -33.00 -4.80 -4.87
C SER A 113 -32.33 -5.80 -3.92
N LEU A 114 -32.91 -6.98 -3.71
CA LEU A 114 -32.38 -8.00 -2.81
C LEU A 114 -31.05 -8.59 -3.32
N THR A 115 -30.96 -8.80 -4.62
CA THR A 115 -29.75 -9.27 -5.32
C THR A 115 -28.62 -8.25 -5.18
N HIS A 116 -28.90 -6.94 -5.37
CA HIS A 116 -27.90 -5.89 -5.12
C HIS A 116 -27.34 -5.92 -3.71
N VAL A 117 -28.21 -6.10 -2.71
CA VAL A 117 -27.80 -6.08 -1.31
C VAL A 117 -26.85 -7.24 -1.01
N ARG A 118 -27.20 -8.46 -1.40
CA ARG A 118 -26.34 -9.65 -1.19
C ARG A 118 -25.00 -9.52 -1.90
N PHE A 119 -24.99 -9.17 -3.19
CA PHE A 119 -23.75 -8.99 -3.93
C PHE A 119 -22.86 -7.90 -3.35
N ARG A 120 -23.46 -6.79 -2.92
CA ARG A 120 -22.71 -5.72 -2.28
C ARG A 120 -22.10 -6.19 -0.95
N GLN A 121 -22.81 -7.01 -0.18
CA GLN A 121 -22.28 -7.59 1.06
C GLN A 121 -21.07 -8.48 0.77
N GLU A 122 -21.10 -9.32 -0.26
CA GLU A 122 -19.97 -10.16 -0.64
C GLU A 122 -18.76 -9.37 -1.14
N VAL A 123 -18.98 -8.42 -2.05
CA VAL A 123 -17.89 -7.56 -2.52
C VAL A 123 -17.26 -6.82 -1.33
N ASN A 124 -18.08 -6.37 -0.38
CA ASN A 124 -17.57 -5.76 0.85
C ASN A 124 -16.84 -6.77 1.74
N ALA A 125 -17.26 -8.04 1.79
CA ALA A 125 -16.58 -9.10 2.55
C ALA A 125 -15.19 -9.36 1.98
N TYR A 126 -15.06 -9.51 0.66
CA TYR A 126 -13.77 -9.62 -0.03
C TYR A 126 -12.86 -8.43 0.26
N VAL A 127 -13.38 -7.21 0.11
CA VAL A 127 -12.61 -5.99 0.37
C VAL A 127 -12.16 -5.94 1.83
N ARG A 128 -13.04 -6.29 2.77
CA ARG A 128 -12.75 -6.30 4.21
C ARG A 128 -11.67 -7.31 4.54
N GLN A 129 -11.79 -8.55 4.07
CA GLN A 129 -10.83 -9.61 4.34
C GLN A 129 -9.44 -9.27 3.79
N ILE A 130 -9.34 -8.79 2.55
CA ILE A 130 -8.06 -8.35 1.97
C ILE A 130 -7.46 -7.20 2.78
N THR A 131 -8.30 -6.24 3.22
CA THR A 131 -7.86 -5.10 4.04
C THR A 131 -7.30 -5.58 5.38
N GLN A 132 -8.01 -6.47 6.07
CA GLN A 132 -7.58 -7.04 7.35
C GLN A 132 -6.27 -7.81 7.23
N ASN A 133 -6.12 -8.63 6.18
CA ASN A 133 -4.88 -9.34 5.90
C ASN A 133 -3.72 -8.36 5.70
N LEU A 134 -3.92 -7.26 4.97
CA LEU A 134 -2.89 -6.26 4.74
C LEU A 134 -2.54 -5.45 5.99
N GLU A 135 -3.53 -5.12 6.84
CA GLU A 135 -3.30 -4.51 8.15
C GLU A 135 -2.43 -5.41 9.03
N GLN A 136 -2.70 -6.72 9.04
CA GLN A 136 -1.88 -7.68 9.77
C GLN A 136 -0.46 -7.80 9.19
N VAL A 137 -0.29 -7.73 7.87
CA VAL A 137 1.04 -7.70 7.24
C VAL A 137 1.81 -6.44 7.63
N VAL A 138 1.15 -5.28 7.69
CA VAL A 138 1.76 -4.03 8.17
C VAL A 138 2.23 -4.19 9.61
N PHE A 139 1.36 -4.68 10.50
CA PHE A 139 1.71 -4.91 11.90
C PHE A 139 2.91 -5.86 12.06
N ASN A 140 2.88 -6.99 11.36
CA ASN A 140 3.98 -7.96 11.38
C ASN A 140 5.28 -7.35 10.85
N LYS A 141 5.23 -6.55 9.78
CA LYS A 141 6.41 -5.89 9.21
C LYS A 141 6.98 -4.79 10.09
N GLU A 142 6.14 -4.03 10.79
CA GLU A 142 6.60 -3.07 11.78
C GLU A 142 7.35 -3.76 12.91
N SER A 143 6.84 -4.90 13.38
CA SER A 143 7.49 -5.74 14.40
C SER A 143 8.86 -6.27 13.92
N LEU A 144 8.93 -6.71 12.66
CA LEU A 144 10.17 -7.18 12.03
C LEU A 144 11.21 -6.07 11.81
N SER A 145 10.78 -4.80 11.63
CA SER A 145 11.67 -3.68 11.33
C SER A 145 12.65 -3.32 12.46
N GLN A 146 12.33 -3.76 13.68
CA GLN A 146 13.17 -3.57 14.87
C GLN A 146 14.30 -4.61 14.98
N ILE A 147 14.28 -5.63 14.12
CA ILE A 147 15.12 -6.83 14.24
C ILE A 147 16.12 -6.88 13.08
N ASN A 148 17.40 -7.09 13.40
CA ASN A 148 18.41 -7.43 12.40
C ASN A 148 18.78 -8.93 12.51
N PRO A 149 18.16 -9.81 11.71
CA PRO A 149 18.35 -11.24 11.83
C PRO A 149 19.79 -11.68 11.57
N LYS A 150 20.56 -10.93 10.76
CA LYS A 150 21.97 -11.23 10.48
C LYS A 150 22.86 -11.01 11.70
N ILE A 151 22.55 -10.00 12.52
CA ILE A 151 23.27 -9.75 13.77
C ILE A 151 23.00 -10.89 14.74
N TRP A 152 21.73 -11.28 14.91
CA TRP A 152 21.36 -12.38 15.81
C TRP A 152 21.92 -13.72 15.37
N GLN A 153 21.87 -14.06 14.07
CA GLN A 153 22.51 -15.27 13.54
C GLN A 153 24.02 -15.28 13.78
N GLY A 154 24.69 -14.13 13.61
CA GLY A 154 26.11 -13.98 13.92
C GLY A 154 26.43 -14.19 15.41
N GLN A 155 25.61 -13.60 16.29
CA GLN A 155 25.75 -13.73 17.75
C GLN A 155 25.50 -15.16 18.21
N ILE A 156 24.46 -15.83 17.70
CA ILE A 156 24.18 -17.24 17.97
C ILE A 156 25.38 -18.10 17.56
N ARG A 157 25.93 -17.89 16.35
CA ARG A 157 27.09 -18.63 15.88
C ARG A 157 28.33 -18.40 16.74
N GLN A 158 28.58 -17.17 17.18
CA GLN A 158 29.70 -16.85 18.07
C GLN A 158 29.54 -17.51 19.46
N LEU A 159 28.33 -17.46 20.04
CA LEU A 159 28.04 -18.08 21.34
C LEU A 159 28.10 -19.62 21.28
N GLN A 160 27.70 -20.22 20.16
CA GLN A 160 27.85 -21.66 19.94
C GLN A 160 29.32 -22.08 19.86
N LEU A 161 30.17 -21.26 19.23
CA LEU A 161 31.62 -21.52 19.10
C LEU A 161 32.39 -21.29 20.40
N ALA A 162 31.93 -20.38 21.26
CA ALA A 162 32.56 -20.03 22.53
C ALA A 162 32.37 -21.06 23.66
N GLY A 163 31.51 -22.08 23.45
CA GLY A 163 31.21 -23.12 24.43
C GLY A 163 29.91 -22.84 25.20
N VAL A 164 28.99 -23.81 25.15
CA VAL A 164 27.55 -23.67 25.47
C VAL A 164 27.25 -23.46 26.97
N SER A 165 28.20 -23.77 27.87
CA SER A 165 27.91 -23.90 29.31
C SER A 165 27.68 -22.58 30.05
N GLN A 166 28.24 -21.45 29.60
CA GLN A 166 28.09 -20.15 30.29
C GLN A 166 27.00 -19.23 29.70
N HIS A 167 26.50 -19.52 28.50
CA HIS A 167 25.58 -18.63 27.78
C HIS A 167 24.28 -19.31 27.32
N HIS A 168 23.93 -20.43 27.95
CA HIS A 168 22.79 -21.25 27.53
C HIS A 168 21.45 -20.49 27.48
N THR A 169 21.15 -19.69 28.51
CA THR A 169 19.94 -18.85 28.57
C THR A 169 19.91 -17.78 27.49
N THR A 170 21.02 -17.05 27.30
CA THR A 170 21.14 -16.01 26.26
C THR A 170 21.02 -16.60 24.86
N LEU A 171 21.59 -17.79 24.62
CA LEU A 171 21.47 -18.50 23.36
C LEU A 171 20.02 -18.94 23.11
N GLN A 172 19.33 -19.46 24.13
CA GLN A 172 17.93 -19.86 24.04
C GLN A 172 17.01 -18.67 23.72
N GLU A 173 17.22 -17.52 24.37
CA GLU A 173 16.46 -16.28 24.10
C GLU A 173 16.66 -15.79 22.67
N LEU A 174 17.91 -15.73 22.20
CA LEU A 174 18.22 -15.33 20.82
C LEU A 174 17.63 -16.31 19.80
N GLN A 175 17.67 -17.61 20.09
CA GLN A 175 17.07 -18.63 19.23
C GLN A 175 15.55 -18.46 19.16
N GLN A 176 14.90 -18.19 20.29
CA GLN A 176 13.46 -17.95 20.35
C GLN A 176 13.05 -16.69 19.58
N GLN A 177 13.85 -15.63 19.66
CA GLN A 177 13.64 -14.40 18.90
C GLN A 177 13.85 -14.59 17.39
N LEU A 178 14.82 -15.41 16.98
CA LEU A 178 15.01 -15.76 15.57
C LEU A 178 13.83 -16.60 15.04
N ASN A 179 13.37 -17.57 15.81
CA ASN A 179 12.21 -18.40 15.44
C ASN A 179 10.92 -17.56 15.32
N SER A 180 10.72 -16.57 16.20
CA SER A 180 9.57 -15.66 16.11
C SER A 180 9.65 -14.76 14.88
N TYR A 181 10.85 -14.29 14.51
CA TYR A 181 11.10 -13.55 13.28
C TYR A 181 10.74 -14.37 12.02
N GLU A 182 11.16 -15.63 11.96
CA GLU A 182 10.87 -16.54 10.85
C GLU A 182 9.36 -16.85 10.76
N THR A 183 8.71 -17.04 11.91
CA THR A 183 7.27 -17.27 12.00
C THR A 183 6.48 -16.08 11.45
N LEU A 184 6.80 -14.86 11.90
CA LEU A 184 6.15 -13.63 11.43
C LEU A 184 6.39 -13.40 9.93
N THR A 185 7.58 -13.76 9.42
CA THR A 185 7.89 -13.67 8.00
C THR A 185 7.03 -14.63 7.17
N THR A 186 6.90 -15.88 7.63
CA THR A 186 6.04 -16.89 6.98
C THR A 186 4.57 -16.46 7.00
N GLN A 187 4.08 -15.94 8.13
CA GLN A 187 2.72 -15.40 8.23
C GLN A 187 2.47 -14.26 7.25
N CYS A 188 3.42 -13.34 7.07
CA CYS A 188 3.29 -12.27 6.08
C CYS A 188 3.13 -12.84 4.66
N GLN A 189 3.94 -13.84 4.30
CA GLN A 189 3.87 -14.47 2.98
C GLN A 189 2.54 -15.20 2.77
N GLN A 190 2.05 -15.90 3.80
CA GLN A 190 0.77 -16.59 3.76
C GLN A 190 -0.38 -15.60 3.53
N LEU A 191 -0.47 -14.52 4.31
CA LEU A 191 -1.51 -13.51 4.16
C LEU A 191 -1.51 -12.85 2.78
N LEU A 192 -0.33 -12.57 2.22
CA LEU A 192 -0.19 -12.06 0.85
C LEU A 192 -0.64 -13.11 -0.19
N SER A 193 -0.40 -14.39 0.05
CA SER A 193 -0.86 -15.47 -0.83
C SER A 193 -2.38 -15.63 -0.80
N GLU A 194 -2.99 -15.60 0.39
CA GLU A 194 -4.44 -15.63 0.56
C GLU A 194 -5.12 -14.46 -0.17
N ASN A 195 -4.53 -13.26 -0.09
CA ASN A 195 -5.01 -12.11 -0.85
C ASN A 195 -4.98 -12.33 -2.37
N ASN A 196 -3.96 -13.03 -2.89
CA ASN A 196 -3.92 -13.36 -4.32
C ASN A 196 -5.07 -14.31 -4.72
N GLN A 197 -5.44 -15.25 -3.84
CA GLN A 197 -6.57 -16.14 -4.09
C GLN A 197 -7.89 -15.37 -4.10
N LEU A 198 -8.13 -14.50 -3.12
CA LEU A 198 -9.33 -13.65 -3.06
C LEU A 198 -9.43 -12.73 -4.30
N LEU A 199 -8.31 -12.15 -4.75
CA LEU A 199 -8.28 -11.35 -5.98
C LEU A 199 -8.60 -12.17 -7.24
N ALA A 200 -8.15 -13.43 -7.30
CA ALA A 200 -8.46 -14.33 -8.40
C ALA A 200 -9.95 -14.75 -8.40
N GLU A 201 -10.56 -14.92 -7.23
CA GLU A 201 -12.01 -15.15 -7.11
C GLU A 201 -12.81 -13.94 -7.61
N MET A 202 -12.39 -12.72 -7.25
CA MET A 202 -12.99 -11.51 -7.81
C MET A 202 -12.87 -11.46 -9.34
N ASP A 203 -11.75 -11.90 -9.92
CA ASP A 203 -11.59 -11.98 -11.39
C ASP A 203 -12.52 -13.01 -12.01
N LYS A 204 -12.64 -14.19 -11.42
CA LYS A 204 -13.60 -15.21 -11.86
C LYS A 204 -15.02 -14.65 -11.84
N ALA A 205 -15.41 -13.94 -10.78
CA ALA A 205 -16.71 -13.30 -10.69
C ALA A 205 -16.92 -12.23 -11.78
N ILE A 206 -15.91 -11.39 -12.05
CA ILE A 206 -15.96 -10.40 -13.14
C ILE A 206 -16.13 -11.09 -14.51
N LEU A 207 -15.37 -12.15 -14.77
CA LEU A 207 -15.43 -12.90 -16.03
C LEU A 207 -16.79 -13.60 -16.20
N ALA A 208 -17.27 -14.30 -15.17
CA ALA A 208 -18.57 -14.98 -15.18
C ALA A 208 -19.70 -13.99 -15.43
N MET A 209 -19.65 -12.80 -14.80
CA MET A 209 -20.54 -11.71 -15.12
C MET A 209 -20.38 -11.35 -16.62
N ASN A 210 -19.20 -10.96 -17.09
CA ASN A 210 -19.04 -10.49 -18.48
C ASN A 210 -19.49 -11.51 -19.54
N GLN A 211 -19.18 -12.80 -19.38
CA GLN A 211 -19.65 -13.85 -20.29
C GLN A 211 -21.18 -13.93 -20.36
N LYS A 212 -21.87 -13.82 -19.23
CA LYS A 212 -23.34 -13.79 -19.24
C LYS A 212 -23.91 -12.53 -19.92
N SER A 213 -23.19 -11.40 -19.92
CA SER A 213 -23.65 -10.22 -20.65
C SER A 213 -23.64 -10.46 -22.16
N TYR A 214 -22.66 -11.22 -22.63
CA TYR A 214 -22.57 -11.63 -24.02
C TYR A 214 -23.67 -12.64 -24.37
N GLN A 215 -23.87 -13.67 -23.54
CA GLN A 215 -24.92 -14.67 -23.73
C GLN A 215 -26.34 -14.08 -23.68
N LEU A 216 -26.64 -13.18 -22.74
CA LEU A 216 -27.96 -12.52 -22.67
C LEU A 216 -28.19 -11.59 -23.86
N ARG A 217 -27.16 -10.91 -24.38
CA ARG A 217 -27.29 -10.11 -25.61
C ARG A 217 -27.58 -11.01 -26.81
N MET A 218 -26.89 -12.14 -26.94
CA MET A 218 -27.16 -13.12 -27.98
C MET A 218 -28.56 -13.76 -27.85
N ASN A 219 -28.99 -14.09 -26.63
CA ASN A 219 -30.32 -14.68 -26.38
C ASN A 219 -31.46 -13.65 -26.41
N SER A 220 -31.21 -12.36 -26.20
CA SER A 220 -32.23 -11.34 -26.46
C SER A 220 -32.57 -11.22 -27.95
N GLN A 221 -31.70 -11.73 -28.83
CA GLN A 221 -31.97 -11.91 -30.25
C GLN A 221 -32.61 -13.28 -30.57
N GLN A 222 -32.68 -14.20 -29.59
CA GLN A 222 -33.26 -15.54 -29.71
C GLN A 222 -34.08 -15.85 -28.44
N HIS A 223 -35.36 -15.47 -28.42
CA HIS A 223 -36.32 -15.69 -27.31
C HIS A 223 -36.07 -16.98 -26.49
N LEU A 224 -35.27 -16.91 -25.43
CA LEU A 224 -35.05 -18.02 -24.50
C LEU A 224 -34.77 -17.49 -23.09
N LEU A 225 -35.83 -17.57 -22.28
CA LEU A 225 -35.88 -17.25 -20.86
C LEU A 225 -35.19 -18.35 -20.05
N ILE A 226 -33.90 -18.19 -19.74
CA ILE A 226 -33.31 -18.88 -18.59
C ILE A 226 -33.50 -17.96 -17.39
N GLY A 227 -34.28 -18.42 -16.40
CA GLY A 227 -34.62 -17.65 -15.19
C GLY A 227 -33.38 -17.08 -14.48
N GLU A 228 -33.42 -15.78 -14.19
CA GLU A 228 -32.28 -15.01 -13.66
C GLU A 228 -31.79 -15.52 -12.30
N ASP A 229 -32.68 -16.10 -11.50
CA ASP A 229 -32.44 -16.55 -10.12
C ASP A 229 -31.58 -17.83 -10.01
N ALA A 230 -31.69 -18.75 -10.97
CA ALA A 230 -30.92 -20.02 -10.94
C ALA A 230 -29.40 -19.81 -11.15
N PHE A 231 -29.01 -18.71 -11.78
CA PHE A 231 -27.60 -18.37 -12.04
C PHE A 231 -26.90 -17.78 -10.80
N ILE A 232 -27.63 -16.97 -10.06
CA ILE A 232 -27.15 -16.32 -8.84
C ILE A 232 -26.67 -17.39 -7.86
N ASN A 233 -27.51 -18.39 -7.59
CA ASN A 233 -27.18 -19.49 -6.67
C ASN A 233 -26.11 -20.47 -7.21
N LYS A 234 -25.98 -20.65 -8.53
CA LYS A 234 -25.12 -21.70 -9.10
C LYS A 234 -23.68 -21.24 -9.41
N TYR A 235 -23.46 -19.96 -9.67
CA TYR A 235 -22.18 -19.49 -10.22
C TYR A 235 -21.52 -18.36 -9.42
N LEU A 236 -22.22 -17.77 -8.46
CA LEU A 236 -21.70 -16.66 -7.66
C LEU A 236 -21.62 -16.97 -6.15
N PHE A 237 -22.22 -18.08 -5.68
CA PHE A 237 -22.34 -18.44 -4.26
C PHE A 237 -21.91 -19.89 -3.93
N GLN A 238 -21.03 -20.51 -4.74
CA GLN A 238 -20.35 -21.78 -4.41
C GLN A 238 -18.88 -21.51 -4.11
#